data_AF-F5RBD0-F1
#
_entry.id   AF-F5RBD0-F1
#
_cell.length_a   1.000
_cell.length_b   1.000
_cell.length_c   1.000
_cell.angle_alpha   90.00
_cell.angle_beta   90.00
_cell.angle_gamma   90.00
#
_symmetry.space_group_name_H-M   'P 1'
#
loop_
_entity.id
_entity.type
_entity.pdbx_description
1 polymer ?
#
loop_
_entity_poly.entity_id
_entity_poly.type
_entity_poly.pdbx_seq_one_letter_code
_entity_poly.pdbx_strand_id
1 'polypeptide(L)'
;MGQKKEEPVPLGLPEQVDGLATTPSDRGDETQERFRYQWAIGVWLLSQSLTGKRLIRALWCEHHDDYLLELPTDRYVAVQVKTDGRENAKWRWGDEALVDSVSRFCALEKIHGEIIDSYEFISNAPTYVPSATVNKEASLAASPDRLIQCCSRVLTHTDLAGPYKTAFTELGAKTGGDADVLFRVLRKLRFALGPSLRGYDDTMAAAVVAKLPGCASLTTPSCCRLRDELIGLIQASCRLRVDGIDGAVAYLATNGRPDAAIRGKCLTPESAAELITRARQPTFRYVGSGAGIDFQASPGRTNVLYRKMRNAYLGSQFEPLRMRMDAADQRLMERAYLEADNFDAIANQLVSTVLVECKDAEAMAFDHPDEKTRGLAIYKQILQRMDNLARDEPERVFREPKDTLMGIAGMLSGECKFAWGAPLDKDT
;
A
#
# COMPACT_ATOMS: atom_id res chain seq x y z
N MET A 1 -43.52 -29.17 -1.95
CA MET A 1 -42.05 -28.98 -2.01
C MET A 1 -41.56 -29.64 -3.27
N GLY A 2 -41.39 -28.88 -4.36
CA GLY A 2 -40.82 -29.40 -5.60
C GLY A 2 -39.30 -29.38 -5.51
N GLN A 3 -38.66 -30.53 -5.64
CA GLN A 3 -37.21 -30.61 -5.86
C GLN A 3 -36.89 -29.87 -7.17
N LYS A 4 -36.20 -28.72 -7.07
CA LYS A 4 -35.55 -28.13 -8.24
C LYS A 4 -34.52 -29.15 -8.74
N LYS A 5 -34.68 -29.59 -9.99
CA LYS A 5 -33.65 -30.37 -10.70
C LYS A 5 -32.34 -29.59 -10.61
N GLU A 6 -31.31 -30.20 -10.04
CA GLU A 6 -29.94 -29.71 -10.13
C GLU A 6 -29.53 -29.83 -11.60
N GLU A 7 -29.63 -28.73 -12.33
CA GLU A 7 -29.04 -28.65 -13.67
C GLU A 7 -27.51 -28.71 -13.54
N PRO A 8 -26.83 -29.48 -14.39
CA PRO A 8 -25.39 -29.62 -14.34
C PRO A 8 -24.73 -28.27 -14.62
N VAL A 9 -24.05 -27.74 -13.59
CA VAL A 9 -23.29 -26.50 -13.68
C VAL A 9 -22.10 -26.74 -14.62
N PRO A 10 -21.95 -25.97 -15.71
CA PRO A 10 -20.84 -26.16 -16.63
C PRO A 10 -19.51 -25.84 -15.96
N LEU A 11 -18.52 -26.72 -16.13
CA LEU A 11 -17.12 -26.46 -15.80
C LEU A 11 -16.53 -25.56 -16.90
N GLY A 12 -16.06 -24.36 -16.57
CA GLY A 12 -15.51 -23.40 -17.55
C GLY A 12 -15.93 -21.96 -17.24
N LEU A 13 -15.96 -21.08 -18.25
CA LEU A 13 -16.58 -19.75 -18.17
C LEU A 13 -18.11 -19.94 -18.16
N PRO A 14 -18.78 -19.84 -17.01
CA PRO A 14 -20.21 -20.09 -16.98
C PRO A 14 -20.94 -18.79 -17.38
N GLU A 15 -22.17 -18.89 -17.89
CA GLU A 15 -22.98 -17.71 -18.23
C GLU A 15 -23.20 -16.87 -16.98
N GLN A 16 -22.44 -15.78 -16.84
CA GLN A 16 -22.46 -14.95 -15.65
C GLN A 16 -23.81 -14.24 -15.53
N VAL A 17 -24.57 -14.55 -14.48
CA VAL A 17 -25.71 -13.72 -14.09
C VAL A 17 -25.14 -12.48 -13.40
N ASP A 18 -25.31 -11.30 -14.01
CA ASP A 18 -24.82 -10.02 -13.50
C ASP A 18 -23.30 -9.95 -13.23
N GLY A 19 -22.49 -10.77 -13.92
CA GLY A 19 -21.03 -10.81 -13.76
C GLY A 19 -20.54 -11.64 -12.56
N LEU A 20 -21.41 -12.39 -11.88
CA LEU A 20 -21.07 -13.19 -10.70
C LEU A 20 -20.90 -14.68 -11.04
N ALA A 21 -20.14 -15.40 -10.19
CA ALA A 21 -19.97 -16.85 -10.30
C ALA A 21 -21.33 -17.55 -10.24
N THR A 22 -21.54 -18.52 -11.13
CA THR A 22 -22.86 -19.12 -11.41
C THR A 22 -23.41 -20.05 -10.34
N THR A 23 -22.69 -20.27 -9.24
CA THR A 23 -23.22 -21.06 -8.12
C THR A 23 -23.05 -20.36 -6.78
N PRO A 24 -24.07 -20.40 -5.89
CA PRO A 24 -23.96 -19.90 -4.51
C PRO A 24 -22.85 -20.57 -3.67
N SER A 25 -22.34 -21.72 -4.11
CA SER A 25 -21.20 -22.43 -3.51
C SER A 25 -19.84 -21.84 -3.87
N ASP A 26 -19.75 -21.03 -4.94
CA ASP A 26 -18.50 -20.45 -5.44
C ASP A 26 -18.38 -18.96 -5.03
N ARG A 27 -18.55 -18.69 -3.73
CA ARG A 27 -18.42 -17.34 -3.13
C ARG A 27 -17.06 -17.10 -2.49
N GLY A 28 -16.08 -17.94 -2.82
CA GLY A 28 -14.72 -17.85 -2.30
C GLY A 28 -14.10 -16.50 -2.65
N ASP A 29 -14.24 -16.08 -3.91
CA ASP A 29 -13.76 -14.79 -4.41
C ASP A 29 -14.42 -13.61 -3.69
N GLU A 30 -15.76 -13.58 -3.63
CA GLU A 30 -16.49 -12.52 -2.90
C GLU A 30 -16.07 -12.41 -1.43
N THR A 31 -15.81 -13.54 -0.78
CA THR A 31 -15.40 -13.58 0.62
C THR A 31 -13.99 -13.02 0.80
N GLN A 32 -13.06 -13.42 -0.06
CA GLN A 32 -11.70 -12.88 -0.06
C GLN A 32 -11.69 -11.38 -0.34
N GLU A 33 -12.55 -10.92 -1.25
CA GLU A 33 -12.66 -9.51 -1.60
C GLU A 33 -13.18 -8.65 -0.44
N ARG A 34 -14.10 -9.17 0.37
CA ARG A 34 -14.57 -8.50 1.58
C ARG A 34 -13.47 -8.36 2.63
N PHE A 35 -12.64 -9.40 2.81
CA PHE A 35 -11.47 -9.32 3.68
C PHE A 35 -10.44 -8.32 3.14
N ARG A 36 -10.20 -8.32 1.83
CA ARG A 36 -9.29 -7.35 1.19
C ARG A 36 -9.79 -5.91 1.37
N TYR A 37 -11.10 -5.68 1.21
CA TYR A 37 -11.71 -4.38 1.49
C TYR A 37 -11.50 -3.98 2.96
N GLN A 38 -11.72 -4.89 3.91
CA GLN A 38 -11.45 -4.63 5.32
C GLN A 38 -9.99 -4.21 5.54
N TRP A 39 -9.02 -4.94 4.96
CA TRP A 39 -7.60 -4.58 5.05
C TRP A 39 -7.28 -3.22 4.42
N ALA A 40 -7.91 -2.89 3.28
CA ALA A 40 -7.80 -1.57 2.67
C ALA A 40 -8.32 -0.45 3.57
N ILE A 41 -9.40 -0.69 4.33
CA ILE A 41 -9.86 0.26 5.36
C ILE A 41 -8.83 0.42 6.48
N GLY A 42 -8.12 -0.65 6.87
CA GLY A 42 -7.00 -0.55 7.82
C GLY A 42 -5.90 0.39 7.32
N VAL A 43 -5.54 0.30 6.03
CA VAL A 43 -4.59 1.23 5.38
C VAL A 43 -5.15 2.65 5.38
N TRP A 44 -6.43 2.83 5.08
CA TRP A 44 -7.08 4.15 5.10
C TRP A 44 -7.05 4.77 6.50
N LEU A 45 -7.28 4.00 7.56
CA LEU A 45 -7.20 4.46 8.95
C LEU A 45 -5.76 4.90 9.32
N LEU A 46 -4.75 4.06 9.02
CA LEU A 46 -3.34 4.44 9.23
C LEU A 46 -2.95 5.70 8.44
N SER A 47 -3.44 5.84 7.22
CA SER A 47 -3.14 7.00 6.37
C SER A 47 -3.61 8.32 6.99
N GLN A 48 -4.65 8.31 7.82
CA GLN A 48 -5.13 9.51 8.50
C GLN A 48 -4.14 10.02 9.54
N SER A 49 -3.40 9.13 10.22
CA SER A 49 -2.31 9.50 11.12
C SER A 49 -1.13 10.06 10.34
N LEU A 50 -0.72 9.37 9.28
CA LEU A 50 0.40 9.80 8.42
C LEU A 50 0.15 11.14 7.71
N THR A 51 -1.11 11.47 7.42
CA THR A 51 -1.50 12.74 6.79
C THR A 51 -1.92 13.82 7.80
N GLY A 52 -1.79 13.54 9.11
CA GLY A 52 -2.11 14.49 10.18
C GLY A 52 -3.60 14.77 10.38
N LYS A 53 -4.49 14.03 9.71
CA LYS A 53 -5.96 14.18 9.85
C LYS A 53 -6.47 13.68 11.20
N ARG A 54 -5.86 12.61 11.72
CA ARG A 54 -6.24 11.98 12.98
C ARG A 54 -5.03 11.33 13.62
N LEU A 55 -4.62 11.81 14.78
CA LEU A 55 -3.51 11.22 15.52
C LEU A 55 -3.92 9.87 16.10
N ILE A 56 -3.19 8.82 15.71
CA ILE A 56 -3.34 7.46 16.21
C ILE A 56 -1.95 7.01 16.67
N ARG A 57 -1.86 6.47 17.88
CA ARG A 57 -0.63 5.87 18.41
C ARG A 57 -0.41 4.48 17.81
N ALA A 58 -1.46 3.67 17.76
CA ALA A 58 -1.42 2.33 17.20
C ALA A 58 -2.77 1.90 16.61
N LEU A 59 -2.72 1.07 15.58
CA LEU A 59 -3.83 0.33 15.00
C LEU A 59 -3.70 -1.14 15.41
N TRP A 60 -4.66 -1.63 16.18
CA TRP A 60 -4.76 -3.04 16.53
C TRP A 60 -5.71 -3.75 15.56
N CYS A 61 -5.25 -4.83 14.95
CA CYS A 61 -6.00 -5.60 13.95
C CYS A 61 -6.59 -6.89 14.55
N GLU A 62 -7.86 -7.17 14.30
CA GLU A 62 -8.54 -8.39 14.79
C GLU A 62 -8.35 -8.59 16.32
N HIS A 63 -8.46 -7.49 17.07
CA HIS A 63 -8.26 -7.44 18.51
C HIS A 63 -9.44 -6.73 19.15
N HIS A 64 -10.28 -7.50 19.84
CA HIS A 64 -11.61 -7.11 20.38
C HIS A 64 -12.65 -6.71 19.33
N ASP A 65 -12.24 -6.18 18.18
CA ASP A 65 -13.07 -5.81 17.03
C ASP A 65 -12.25 -5.95 15.72
N ASP A 66 -12.82 -5.61 14.56
CA ASP A 66 -12.15 -5.64 13.24
C ASP A 66 -10.89 -4.75 13.31
N TYR A 67 -11.03 -3.53 13.85
CA TYR A 67 -9.92 -2.69 14.28
C TYR A 67 -10.17 -1.99 15.61
N LEU A 68 -9.10 -1.73 16.36
CA LEU A 68 -9.10 -0.89 17.54
C LEU A 68 -8.00 0.17 17.42
N LEU A 69 -8.38 1.44 17.38
CA LEU A 69 -7.44 2.57 17.31
C LEU A 69 -7.05 2.99 18.72
N GLU A 70 -5.77 2.96 19.02
CA GLU A 70 -5.23 3.52 20.26
C GLU A 70 -4.86 4.99 20.06
N LEU A 71 -5.48 5.87 20.84
CA LEU A 71 -5.22 7.30 20.79
C LEU A 71 -4.06 7.68 21.72
N PRO A 72 -3.37 8.81 21.48
CA PRO A 72 -2.33 9.30 22.38
C PRO A 72 -2.81 9.58 23.82
N THR A 73 -4.12 9.67 24.04
CA THR A 73 -4.79 9.89 25.33
C THR A 73 -5.07 8.59 26.11
N ASP A 74 -4.52 7.45 25.68
CA ASP A 74 -4.77 6.12 26.25
C ASP A 74 -6.26 5.70 26.18
N ARG A 75 -7.02 6.32 25.28
CA ARG A 75 -8.40 5.94 24.93
C ARG A 75 -8.44 5.22 23.60
N TYR A 76 -9.52 4.51 23.36
CA TYR A 76 -9.65 3.66 22.18
C TYR A 76 -10.87 3.99 21.34
N VAL A 77 -10.76 3.74 20.03
CA VAL A 77 -11.91 3.74 19.11
C VAL A 77 -12.06 2.37 18.49
N ALA A 78 -13.19 1.72 18.75
CA ALA A 78 -13.50 0.40 18.20
C ALA A 78 -14.21 0.57 16.86
N VAL A 79 -13.74 -0.15 15.85
CA VAL A 79 -14.15 0.03 14.46
C VAL A 79 -14.67 -1.29 13.89
N GLN A 80 -15.89 -1.28 13.37
CA GLN A 80 -16.48 -2.36 12.59
C GLN A 80 -16.51 -1.97 11.11
N VAL A 81 -16.02 -2.85 10.25
CA VAL A 81 -16.07 -2.67 8.79
C VAL A 81 -17.11 -3.62 8.21
N LYS A 82 -18.02 -3.10 7.38
CA LYS A 82 -19.02 -3.91 6.68
C LYS A 82 -19.18 -3.47 5.25
N THR A 83 -19.41 -4.43 4.36
CA THR A 83 -19.62 -4.18 2.93
C THR A 83 -21.03 -4.55 2.51
N ASP A 84 -21.62 -3.79 1.60
CA ASP A 84 -22.88 -4.11 0.93
C ASP A 84 -22.69 -4.06 -0.60
N GLY A 85 -22.96 -5.19 -1.26
CA GLY A 85 -22.81 -5.33 -2.72
C GLY A 85 -24.02 -4.85 -3.52
N ARG A 86 -25.14 -4.49 -2.86
CA ARG A 86 -26.34 -3.97 -3.53
C ARG A 86 -26.06 -2.59 -4.12
N GLU A 87 -26.57 -2.35 -5.32
CA GLU A 87 -26.51 -1.02 -5.93
C GLU A 87 -27.31 -0.01 -5.09
N ASN A 88 -26.74 1.17 -4.83
CA ASN A 88 -27.35 2.21 -4.00
C ASN A 88 -27.74 1.75 -2.58
N ALA A 89 -27.02 0.78 -2.02
CA ALA A 89 -27.21 0.31 -0.65
C ALA A 89 -27.21 1.47 0.35
N LYS A 90 -28.09 1.39 1.34
CA LYS A 90 -28.14 2.33 2.47
C LYS A 90 -28.44 1.58 3.76
N TRP A 91 -27.58 1.76 4.76
CA TRP A 91 -27.73 1.09 6.06
C TRP A 91 -28.92 1.65 6.86
N ARG A 92 -29.71 0.74 7.41
CA ARG A 92 -30.91 0.98 8.23
C ARG A 92 -30.86 0.09 9.48
N TRP A 93 -31.58 0.47 10.53
CA TRP A 93 -31.71 -0.38 11.73
C TRP A 93 -32.38 -1.75 11.50
N GLY A 94 -32.98 -1.94 10.33
CA GLY A 94 -33.49 -3.24 9.90
C GLY A 94 -32.41 -4.18 9.38
N ASP A 95 -31.22 -3.68 9.02
CA ASP A 95 -30.16 -4.50 8.45
C ASP A 95 -29.41 -5.27 9.56
N GLU A 96 -29.42 -6.60 9.49
CA GLU A 96 -28.83 -7.49 10.50
C GLU A 96 -27.35 -7.20 10.74
N ALA A 97 -26.55 -6.99 9.69
CA ALA A 97 -25.12 -6.73 9.83
C ALA A 97 -24.80 -5.43 10.61
N LEU A 98 -25.66 -4.41 10.51
CA LEU A 98 -25.52 -3.20 11.32
C LEU A 98 -25.90 -3.48 12.78
N VAL A 99 -27.01 -4.17 13.00
CA VAL A 99 -27.47 -4.56 14.34
C VAL A 99 -26.43 -5.42 15.06
N ASP A 100 -25.81 -6.37 14.37
CA ASP A 100 -24.75 -7.23 14.91
C ASP A 100 -23.49 -6.44 15.28
N SER A 101 -23.17 -5.40 14.50
CA SER A 101 -22.05 -4.51 14.80
C SER A 101 -22.33 -3.69 16.07
N VAL A 102 -23.55 -3.17 16.22
CA VAL A 102 -23.97 -2.46 17.43
C VAL A 102 -24.03 -3.41 18.64
N SER A 103 -24.48 -4.65 18.46
CA SER A 103 -24.49 -5.67 19.52
C SER A 103 -23.07 -5.92 20.06
N ARG A 104 -22.08 -6.00 19.16
CA ARG A 104 -20.66 -6.10 19.54
C ARG A 104 -20.16 -4.86 20.29
N PHE A 105 -20.53 -3.67 19.84
CA PHE A 105 -20.21 -2.44 20.57
C PHE A 105 -20.85 -2.39 21.97
N CYS A 106 -22.09 -2.87 22.13
CA CYS A 106 -22.72 -3.00 23.44
C CYS A 106 -21.97 -3.97 24.36
N ALA A 107 -21.47 -5.09 23.82
CA ALA A 107 -20.64 -6.01 24.57
C ALA A 107 -19.32 -5.35 25.02
N LEU A 108 -18.68 -4.57 24.15
CA LEU A 108 -17.47 -3.82 24.48
C LEU A 108 -17.72 -2.70 25.50
N GLU A 109 -18.82 -1.95 25.39
CA GLU A 109 -19.18 -0.87 26.32
C GLU A 109 -19.40 -1.42 27.74
N LYS A 110 -19.95 -2.62 27.88
CA LYS A 110 -20.16 -3.27 29.18
C LYS A 110 -18.85 -3.56 29.92
N ILE A 111 -17.80 -3.91 29.19
CA ILE A 111 -16.52 -4.37 29.78
C ILE A 111 -15.50 -3.22 29.83
N HIS A 112 -15.47 -2.38 28.80
CA HIS A 112 -14.40 -1.39 28.56
C HIS A 112 -14.92 0.03 28.30
N GLY A 113 -16.21 0.31 28.51
CA GLY A 113 -16.85 1.57 28.09
C GLY A 113 -16.17 2.86 28.57
N GLU A 114 -15.51 2.86 29.73
CA GLU A 114 -14.82 4.06 30.25
C GLU A 114 -13.63 4.49 29.37
N ILE A 115 -12.86 3.51 28.87
CA ILE A 115 -11.68 3.74 28.03
C ILE A 115 -12.02 3.85 26.54
N ILE A 116 -13.22 3.45 26.12
CA ILE A 116 -13.70 3.67 24.75
C ILE A 116 -14.15 5.12 24.58
N ASP A 117 -13.46 5.83 23.69
CA ASP A 117 -13.80 7.19 23.27
C ASP A 117 -15.00 7.21 22.33
N SER A 118 -14.97 6.37 21.29
CA SER A 118 -16.06 6.27 20.30
C SER A 118 -16.12 4.90 19.62
N TYR A 119 -17.24 4.66 18.93
CA TYR A 119 -17.45 3.48 18.09
C TYR A 119 -17.61 3.94 16.64
N GLU A 120 -16.97 3.27 15.69
CA GLU A 120 -17.04 3.63 14.28
C GLU A 120 -17.55 2.46 13.44
N PHE A 121 -18.61 2.71 12.67
CA PHE A 121 -19.07 1.80 11.63
C PHE A 121 -18.64 2.34 10.28
N ILE A 122 -17.78 1.59 9.60
CA ILE A 122 -17.22 1.96 8.29
C ILE A 122 -17.79 1.05 7.22
N SER A 123 -18.26 1.63 6.12
CA SER A 123 -18.80 0.86 4.99
C SER A 123 -18.63 1.57 3.65
N ASN A 124 -18.69 0.80 2.56
CA ASN A 124 -18.80 1.32 1.19
C ASN A 124 -20.17 1.96 0.90
N ALA A 125 -21.15 1.78 1.79
CA ALA A 125 -22.50 2.28 1.64
C ALA A 125 -22.82 3.32 2.74
N PRO A 126 -23.50 4.43 2.40
CA PRO A 126 -23.89 5.42 3.40
C PRO A 126 -25.06 4.91 4.26
N THR A 127 -25.33 5.62 5.34
CA THR A 127 -26.54 5.46 6.13
C THR A 127 -27.77 5.97 5.40
N TYR A 128 -28.92 5.36 5.71
CA TYR A 128 -30.20 5.87 5.23
C TYR A 128 -30.58 7.16 5.97
N VAL A 129 -30.68 8.24 5.21
CA VAL A 129 -31.23 9.53 5.66
C VAL A 129 -32.55 9.79 4.92
N PRO A 130 -33.70 9.91 5.63
CA PRO A 130 -34.98 10.25 5.03
C PRO A 130 -34.95 11.63 4.38
N SER A 131 -35.61 11.80 3.24
CA SER A 131 -35.82 13.12 2.63
C SER A 131 -36.77 13.96 3.49
N ALA A 132 -36.71 15.29 3.33
CA ALA A 132 -37.54 16.23 4.09
C ALA A 132 -39.07 16.02 3.91
N THR A 133 -39.47 15.32 2.84
CA THR A 133 -40.87 15.05 2.49
C THR A 133 -41.42 13.76 3.10
N VAL A 134 -40.59 12.94 3.75
CA VAL A 134 -41.02 11.66 4.33
C VAL A 134 -41.65 11.89 5.70
N ASN A 135 -42.96 11.66 5.79
CA ASN A 135 -43.71 11.75 7.05
C ASN A 135 -44.06 10.39 7.66
N LYS A 136 -43.75 9.29 6.97
CA LYS A 136 -44.02 7.93 7.47
C LYS A 136 -43.10 7.61 8.64
N GLU A 137 -43.66 7.43 9.83
CA GLU A 137 -42.92 7.16 11.07
C GLU A 137 -41.93 6.00 10.94
N ALA A 138 -42.34 4.88 10.32
CA ALA A 138 -41.46 3.74 10.09
C ALA A 138 -40.21 4.07 9.26
N SER A 139 -40.34 4.96 8.27
CA SER A 139 -39.21 5.40 7.46
C SER A 139 -38.29 6.33 8.26
N LEU A 140 -38.85 7.21 9.10
CA LEU A 140 -38.05 8.05 10.00
C LEU A 140 -37.29 7.19 11.02
N ALA A 141 -37.98 6.23 11.65
CA ALA A 141 -37.44 5.28 12.61
C ALA A 141 -36.31 4.40 12.05
N ALA A 142 -36.32 4.10 10.75
CA ALA A 142 -35.30 3.27 10.12
C ALA A 142 -33.93 3.95 9.97
N SER A 143 -33.83 5.26 10.21
CA SER A 143 -32.61 6.05 9.98
C SER A 143 -31.61 5.96 11.13
N PRO A 144 -30.38 5.46 10.89
CA PRO A 144 -29.34 5.40 11.91
C PRO A 144 -28.90 6.77 12.42
N ASP A 145 -28.60 7.70 11.52
CA ASP A 145 -28.11 9.03 11.89
C ASP A 145 -29.12 9.81 12.73
N ARG A 146 -30.41 9.73 12.38
CA ARG A 146 -31.44 10.46 13.11
C ARG A 146 -31.61 9.95 14.53
N LEU A 147 -31.57 8.62 14.73
CA LEU A 147 -31.63 8.05 16.08
C LEU A 147 -30.42 8.46 16.92
N ILE A 148 -29.20 8.38 16.37
CA ILE A 148 -27.97 8.82 17.05
C ILE A 148 -28.05 10.31 17.40
N GLN A 149 -28.49 11.14 16.46
CA GLN A 149 -28.67 12.57 16.67
C GLN A 149 -29.66 12.84 17.81
N CYS A 150 -30.79 12.13 17.86
CA CYS A 150 -31.74 12.22 18.97
C CYS A 150 -31.11 11.80 20.30
N CYS A 151 -30.37 10.67 20.33
CA CYS A 151 -29.69 10.21 21.53
C CYS A 151 -28.64 11.21 22.05
N SER A 152 -27.96 11.92 21.16
CA SER A 152 -26.97 12.94 21.56
C SER A 152 -27.57 14.21 22.17
N ARG A 153 -28.85 14.49 21.91
CA ARG A 153 -29.56 15.70 22.37
C ARG A 153 -30.29 15.52 23.68
N VAL A 154 -30.59 14.29 24.06
CA VAL A 154 -31.32 13.97 25.29
C VAL A 154 -30.35 13.50 26.37
N LEU A 155 -30.72 13.68 27.64
CA LEU A 155 -29.89 13.26 28.76
C LEU A 155 -30.00 11.76 29.02
N THR A 156 -31.21 11.21 28.88
CA THR A 156 -31.52 9.81 29.16
C THR A 156 -32.32 9.19 28.01
N HIS A 157 -32.30 7.86 27.90
CA HIS A 157 -33.02 7.16 26.85
C HIS A 157 -34.55 7.26 26.99
N THR A 158 -35.08 7.57 28.19
CA THR A 158 -36.52 7.71 28.43
C THR A 158 -37.12 8.95 27.78
N ASP A 159 -36.29 9.98 27.59
CA ASP A 159 -36.65 11.28 27.01
C ASP A 159 -36.72 11.27 25.48
N LEU A 160 -36.37 10.14 24.85
CA LEU A 160 -36.52 9.98 23.41
C LEU A 160 -37.99 10.09 23.02
N ALA A 161 -38.29 10.94 22.05
CA ALA A 161 -39.62 11.05 21.46
C ALA A 161 -39.84 9.99 20.37
N GLY A 162 -41.11 9.66 20.12
CA GLY A 162 -41.48 8.93 18.91
C GLY A 162 -41.12 9.74 17.65
N PRO A 163 -40.76 9.10 16.53
CA PRO A 163 -40.73 7.65 16.26
C PRO A 163 -39.43 6.93 16.69
N TYR A 164 -38.42 7.69 17.14
CA TYR A 164 -37.09 7.15 17.46
C TYR A 164 -37.04 6.34 18.76
N LYS A 165 -37.93 6.63 19.71
CA LYS A 165 -38.11 5.80 20.92
C LYS A 165 -38.46 4.34 20.57
N THR A 166 -39.31 4.14 19.57
CA THR A 166 -39.70 2.80 19.10
C THR A 166 -38.51 2.09 18.47
N ALA A 167 -37.79 2.75 17.56
CA ALA A 167 -36.57 2.21 16.94
C ALA A 167 -35.52 1.83 17.99
N PHE A 168 -35.32 2.68 19.00
CA PHE A 168 -34.41 2.43 20.10
C PHE A 168 -34.81 1.18 20.90
N THR A 169 -36.10 1.03 21.22
CA THR A 169 -36.62 -0.11 21.99
C THR A 169 -36.46 -1.41 21.22
N GLU A 170 -36.77 -1.40 19.92
CA GLU A 170 -36.59 -2.56 19.02
C GLU A 170 -35.11 -2.94 18.88
N LEU A 171 -34.22 -1.95 18.73
CA LEU A 171 -32.78 -2.18 18.67
C LEU A 171 -32.25 -2.72 20.00
N GLY A 172 -32.75 -2.20 21.12
CA GLY A 172 -32.43 -2.68 22.47
C GLY A 172 -32.78 -4.16 22.64
N ALA A 173 -33.95 -4.58 22.17
CA ALA A 173 -34.35 -5.98 22.20
C ALA A 173 -33.41 -6.89 21.39
N LYS A 174 -32.86 -6.39 20.27
CA LYS A 174 -31.94 -7.15 19.40
C LYS A 174 -30.48 -7.16 19.88
N THR A 175 -30.07 -6.19 20.71
CA THR A 175 -28.66 -5.97 21.12
C THR A 175 -28.37 -6.40 22.56
N GLY A 176 -29.24 -7.22 23.15
CA GLY A 176 -29.04 -7.82 24.48
C GLY A 176 -29.78 -7.12 25.63
N GLY A 177 -30.75 -6.24 25.34
CA GLY A 177 -31.78 -5.78 26.29
C GLY A 177 -31.36 -4.69 27.28
N ASP A 178 -30.11 -4.26 27.29
CA ASP A 178 -29.62 -3.21 28.20
C ASP A 178 -29.75 -1.83 27.54
N ALA A 179 -30.82 -1.11 27.92
CA ALA A 179 -31.14 0.20 27.37
C ALA A 179 -30.06 1.26 27.69
N ASP A 180 -29.51 1.26 28.90
CA ASP A 180 -28.51 2.25 29.30
C ASP A 180 -27.20 2.06 28.53
N VAL A 181 -26.77 0.81 28.35
CA VAL A 181 -25.60 0.47 27.53
C VAL A 181 -25.83 0.89 26.08
N LEU A 182 -26.97 0.49 25.48
CA LEU A 182 -27.27 0.85 24.09
C LEU A 182 -27.28 2.38 23.91
N PHE A 183 -27.85 3.11 24.86
CA PHE A 183 -27.88 4.57 24.80
C PHE A 183 -26.48 5.18 24.83
N ARG A 184 -25.58 4.68 25.69
CA ARG A 184 -24.16 5.12 25.71
C ARG A 184 -23.45 4.81 24.40
N VAL A 185 -23.63 3.59 23.86
CA VAL A 185 -23.07 3.20 22.56
C VAL A 185 -23.56 4.13 21.45
N LEU A 186 -24.87 4.37 21.33
CA LEU A 186 -25.42 5.22 20.27
C LEU A 186 -24.93 6.67 20.37
N ARG A 187 -24.65 7.19 21.57
CA ARG A 187 -24.06 8.53 21.75
C ARG A 187 -22.61 8.60 21.26
N LYS A 188 -21.87 7.50 21.41
CA LYS A 188 -20.47 7.33 20.99
C LYS A 188 -20.32 6.86 19.54
N LEU A 189 -21.38 6.33 18.92
CA LEU A 189 -21.36 5.76 17.58
C LEU A 189 -21.22 6.85 16.50
N ARG A 190 -20.39 6.57 15.51
CA ARG A 190 -20.12 7.38 14.32
C ARG A 190 -20.14 6.49 13.09
N PHE A 191 -20.63 7.05 11.98
CA PHE A 191 -20.61 6.41 10.67
C PHE A 191 -19.56 7.07 9.80
N ALA A 192 -18.77 6.27 9.09
CA ALA A 192 -17.81 6.74 8.11
C ALA A 192 -17.99 6.01 6.78
N LEU A 193 -17.98 6.79 5.70
CA LEU A 193 -18.10 6.27 4.33
C LEU A 193 -16.70 5.96 3.80
N GLY A 194 -16.45 4.67 3.57
CA GLY A 194 -15.27 4.18 2.86
C GLY A 194 -15.42 4.31 1.34
N PRO A 195 -14.37 3.92 0.58
CA PRO A 195 -14.44 3.87 -0.88
C PRO A 195 -15.53 2.90 -1.37
N SER A 196 -15.99 3.09 -2.61
CA SER A 196 -16.93 2.18 -3.25
C SER A 196 -16.36 0.77 -3.35
N LEU A 197 -17.21 -0.25 -3.15
CA LEU A 197 -16.76 -1.65 -3.19
C LEU A 197 -16.19 -2.03 -4.57
N ARG A 198 -16.71 -1.45 -5.65
CA ARG A 198 -16.09 -1.56 -6.98
C ARG A 198 -15.02 -0.47 -7.13
N GLY A 199 -13.81 -0.87 -7.52
CA GLY A 199 -12.71 0.06 -7.81
C GLY A 199 -12.11 0.74 -6.57
N TYR A 200 -12.32 0.21 -5.35
CA TYR A 200 -11.64 0.77 -4.18
C TYR A 200 -10.13 0.65 -4.31
N ASP A 201 -9.60 -0.39 -4.95
CA ASP A 201 -8.15 -0.58 -5.12
C ASP A 201 -7.51 0.59 -5.89
N ASP A 202 -8.16 1.07 -6.95
CA ASP A 202 -7.70 2.24 -7.72
C ASP A 202 -7.90 3.53 -6.92
N THR A 203 -9.04 3.64 -6.23
CA THR A 203 -9.33 4.78 -5.34
C THR A 203 -8.30 4.87 -4.22
N MET A 204 -7.89 3.75 -3.64
CA MET A 204 -6.87 3.67 -2.61
C MET A 204 -5.51 4.11 -3.15
N ALA A 205 -5.11 3.63 -4.33
CA ALA A 205 -3.85 4.05 -4.95
C ALA A 205 -3.82 5.56 -5.24
N ALA A 206 -4.88 6.10 -5.88
CA ALA A 206 -4.91 7.48 -6.35
C ALA A 206 -5.28 8.51 -5.27
N ALA A 207 -6.22 8.20 -4.38
CA ALA A 207 -6.76 9.17 -3.42
C ALA A 207 -6.18 9.03 -2.00
N VAL A 208 -5.60 7.88 -1.66
CA VAL A 208 -5.00 7.62 -0.35
C VAL A 208 -3.48 7.55 -0.47
N VAL A 209 -2.94 6.60 -1.22
CA VAL A 209 -1.49 6.34 -1.29
C VAL A 209 -0.74 7.51 -1.90
N ALA A 210 -1.20 8.07 -3.02
CA ALA A 210 -0.55 9.22 -3.65
C ALA A 210 -0.50 10.48 -2.75
N LYS A 211 -1.40 10.57 -1.75
CA LYS A 211 -1.45 11.69 -0.79
C LYS A 211 -0.63 11.44 0.49
N LEU A 212 -0.01 10.28 0.62
CA LEU A 212 0.87 10.00 1.75
C LEU A 212 2.14 10.89 1.66
N PRO A 213 2.77 11.21 2.81
CA PRO A 213 3.96 12.04 2.83
C PRO A 213 5.07 11.52 1.90
N GLY A 214 5.49 12.36 0.95
CA GLY A 214 6.56 12.02 0.01
C GLY A 214 6.16 11.06 -1.12
N CYS A 215 4.87 10.72 -1.27
CA CYS A 215 4.35 9.85 -2.33
C CYS A 215 3.78 10.60 -3.55
N ALA A 216 3.68 11.93 -3.51
CA ALA A 216 3.06 12.71 -4.58
C ALA A 216 3.78 12.60 -5.94
N SER A 217 5.07 12.28 -5.94
CA SER A 217 5.88 12.07 -7.14
C SER A 217 5.92 10.61 -7.61
N LEU A 218 5.24 9.69 -6.92
CA LEU A 218 5.21 8.29 -7.33
C LEU A 218 4.32 8.09 -8.56
N THR A 219 4.76 7.20 -9.44
CA THR A 219 3.97 6.78 -10.61
C THR A 219 2.78 5.94 -10.18
N THR A 220 1.74 5.86 -11.02
CA THR A 220 0.57 5.01 -10.75
C THR A 220 0.96 3.55 -10.44
N PRO A 221 1.85 2.88 -11.20
CA PRO A 221 2.31 1.53 -10.84
C PRO A 221 3.02 1.46 -9.49
N SER A 222 3.80 2.48 -9.11
CA SER A 222 4.44 2.54 -7.79
C SER A 222 3.42 2.72 -6.68
N CYS A 223 2.40 3.56 -6.88
CA CYS A 223 1.29 3.72 -5.94
C CYS A 223 0.50 2.41 -5.77
N CYS A 224 0.23 1.67 -6.85
CA CYS A 224 -0.44 0.36 -6.78
C CYS A 224 0.40 -0.67 -6.00
N ARG A 225 1.72 -0.73 -6.25
CA ARG A 225 2.61 -1.62 -5.47
C ARG A 225 2.65 -1.25 -4.00
N LEU A 226 2.80 0.04 -3.68
CA LEU A 226 2.81 0.52 -2.29
C LEU A 226 1.46 0.25 -1.60
N ARG A 227 0.33 0.42 -2.31
CA ARG A 227 -0.99 0.01 -1.83
C ARG A 227 -0.99 -1.46 -1.44
N ASP A 228 -0.53 -2.34 -2.34
CA ASP A 228 -0.54 -3.78 -2.09
C ASP A 228 0.40 -4.18 -0.94
N GLU A 229 1.57 -3.54 -0.82
CA GLU A 229 2.47 -3.73 0.33
C GLU A 229 1.81 -3.30 1.66
N LEU A 230 1.13 -2.14 1.68
CA LEU A 230 0.44 -1.64 2.86
C LEU A 230 -0.76 -2.52 3.23
N ILE A 231 -1.55 -2.97 2.25
CA ILE A 231 -2.63 -3.94 2.48
C ILE A 231 -2.06 -5.26 3.02
N GLY A 232 -0.93 -5.72 2.47
CA GLY A 232 -0.22 -6.90 2.95
C GLY A 232 0.26 -6.77 4.40
N LEU A 233 0.70 -5.57 4.82
CA LEU A 233 1.07 -5.28 6.21
C LEU A 233 -0.13 -5.43 7.17
N ILE A 234 -1.28 -4.85 6.81
CA ILE A 234 -2.52 -5.00 7.59
C ILE A 234 -2.93 -6.48 7.63
N GLN A 235 -2.97 -7.14 6.47
CA GLN A 235 -3.33 -8.55 6.35
C GLN A 235 -2.46 -9.44 7.24
N ALA A 236 -1.14 -9.19 7.27
CA ALA A 236 -0.22 -9.94 8.10
C ALA A 236 -0.52 -9.76 9.60
N SER A 237 -0.97 -8.57 10.00
CA SER A 237 -1.29 -8.23 11.40
C SER A 237 -2.68 -8.70 11.83
N CYS A 238 -3.62 -8.88 10.89
CA CYS A 238 -4.89 -9.55 11.16
C CYS A 238 -4.71 -11.05 11.47
N ARG A 239 -3.58 -11.65 11.06
CA ARG A 239 -3.28 -13.07 11.32
C ARG A 239 -2.48 -13.22 12.61
N LEU A 240 -2.90 -14.14 13.46
CA LEU A 240 -2.08 -14.55 14.60
C LEU A 240 -0.93 -15.43 14.08
N ARG A 241 0.25 -14.84 13.86
CA ARG A 241 1.44 -15.62 13.51
C ARG A 241 2.05 -16.20 14.78
N VAL A 242 2.22 -17.52 14.79
CA VAL A 242 2.86 -18.25 15.86
C VAL A 242 3.86 -19.19 15.18
N ASP A 243 4.99 -18.62 14.78
CA ASP A 243 6.04 -19.36 14.06
C ASP A 243 7.20 -19.67 15.03
N GLY A 244 7.86 -20.82 14.84
CA GLY A 244 9.10 -21.17 15.53
C GLY A 244 8.96 -21.32 17.06
N ILE A 245 9.90 -20.73 17.81
CA ILE A 245 10.04 -20.86 19.26
C ILE A 245 8.82 -20.28 20.00
N ASP A 246 8.20 -19.23 19.48
CA ASP A 246 7.02 -18.61 20.11
C ASP A 246 5.83 -19.57 20.18
N GLY A 247 5.70 -20.48 19.20
CA GLY A 247 4.70 -21.56 19.25
C GLY A 247 4.99 -22.61 20.30
N ALA A 248 6.27 -22.87 20.60
CA ALA A 248 6.67 -23.77 21.67
C ALA A 248 6.49 -23.12 23.06
N VAL A 249 6.67 -21.79 23.17
CA VAL A 249 6.53 -21.03 24.42
C VAL A 249 5.07 -20.64 24.70
N ALA A 250 4.18 -20.69 23.70
CA ALA A 250 2.74 -20.47 23.86
C ALA A 250 2.12 -21.29 25.00
N TYR A 251 2.59 -22.52 25.22
CA TYR A 251 2.14 -23.41 26.30
C TYR A 251 2.50 -22.93 27.72
N LEU A 252 3.44 -21.99 27.85
CA LEU A 252 3.88 -21.41 29.12
C LEU A 252 3.14 -20.11 29.48
N ALA A 253 2.45 -19.49 28.50
CA ALA A 253 1.65 -18.29 28.74
C ALA A 253 0.32 -18.64 29.41
N THR A 254 -0.13 -17.81 30.36
CA THR A 254 -1.34 -18.03 31.19
C THR A 254 -2.64 -18.16 30.38
N ASN A 255 -2.66 -17.72 29.12
CA ASN A 255 -3.78 -17.83 28.19
C ASN A 255 -3.47 -18.70 26.95
N GLY A 256 -2.35 -19.42 26.95
CA GLY A 256 -1.91 -20.26 25.82
C GLY A 256 -1.46 -19.49 24.58
N ARG A 257 -1.22 -18.16 24.69
CA ARG A 257 -0.82 -17.30 23.56
C ARG A 257 0.44 -16.50 23.93
N PRO A 258 1.51 -16.55 23.14
CA PRO A 258 2.73 -15.79 23.45
C PRO A 258 2.47 -14.29 23.24
N ASP A 259 2.95 -13.44 24.14
CA ASP A 259 2.79 -11.98 24.08
C ASP A 259 3.28 -11.38 22.74
N ALA A 260 4.28 -12.02 22.13
CA ALA A 260 4.79 -11.65 20.79
C ALA A 260 3.71 -11.76 19.70
N ALA A 261 2.85 -12.79 19.74
CA ALA A 261 1.78 -12.98 18.77
C ALA A 261 0.64 -11.97 18.92
N ILE A 262 0.41 -11.48 20.14
CA ILE A 262 -0.55 -10.39 20.39
C ILE A 262 0.04 -9.06 19.92
N ARG A 263 1.32 -8.80 20.20
CA ARG A 263 2.03 -7.61 19.69
C ARG A 263 2.09 -7.56 18.16
N GLY A 264 2.18 -8.70 17.48
CA GLY A 264 2.12 -8.78 16.02
C GLY A 264 0.81 -8.28 15.38
N LYS A 265 -0.24 -8.07 16.19
CA LYS A 265 -1.50 -7.46 15.75
C LYS A 265 -1.51 -5.93 15.81
N CYS A 266 -0.49 -5.33 16.44
CA CYS A 266 -0.39 -3.90 16.66
C CYS A 266 0.53 -3.28 15.60
N LEU A 267 0.00 -2.33 14.85
CA LEU A 267 0.74 -1.55 13.86
C LEU A 267 0.84 -0.10 14.30
N THR A 268 2.04 0.46 14.22
CA THR A 268 2.24 1.89 14.48
C THR A 268 2.34 2.67 13.17
N PRO A 269 2.07 3.99 13.15
CA PRO A 269 2.29 4.82 11.98
C PRO A 269 3.73 4.72 11.44
N GLU A 270 4.72 4.55 12.32
CA GLU A 270 6.13 4.40 11.96
C GLU A 270 6.36 3.14 11.11
N SER A 271 5.70 2.03 11.45
CA SER A 271 5.79 0.77 10.69
C SER A 271 5.35 0.95 9.23
N ALA A 272 4.31 1.76 9.01
CA ALA A 272 3.86 2.12 7.66
C ALA A 272 4.79 3.15 6.98
N ALA A 273 5.34 4.10 7.75
CA ALA A 273 6.29 5.10 7.25
C ALA A 273 7.60 4.47 6.73
N GLU A 274 8.06 3.38 7.34
CA GLU A 274 9.20 2.59 6.85
C GLU A 274 8.94 2.00 5.46
N LEU A 275 7.77 1.40 5.24
CA LEU A 275 7.36 0.88 3.93
C LEU A 275 7.30 2.00 2.88
N ILE A 276 6.72 3.14 3.24
CA ILE A 276 6.65 4.32 2.36
C ILE A 276 8.05 4.79 2.00
N THR A 277 8.96 4.87 2.97
CA THR A 277 10.34 5.30 2.75
C THR A 277 11.06 4.34 1.80
N ARG A 278 10.89 3.03 1.97
CA ARG A 278 11.45 2.02 1.07
C ARG A 278 10.87 2.10 -0.34
N ALA A 279 9.56 2.29 -0.47
CA ALA A 279 8.92 2.43 -1.79
C ALA A 279 9.37 3.69 -2.53
N ARG A 280 9.79 4.73 -1.79
CA ARG A 280 10.41 5.94 -2.35
C ARG A 280 11.87 5.75 -2.73
N GLN A 281 12.54 4.71 -2.26
CA GLN A 281 13.90 4.41 -2.69
C GLN A 281 13.86 3.81 -4.10
N PRO A 282 14.58 4.40 -5.06
CA PRO A 282 14.68 3.83 -6.40
C PRO A 282 15.46 2.51 -6.30
N THR A 283 14.75 1.39 -6.31
CA THR A 283 15.42 0.08 -6.44
C THR A 283 15.88 -0.04 -7.89
N PHE A 284 17.20 -0.05 -8.12
CA PHE A 284 17.73 -0.41 -9.43
C PHE A 284 17.22 -1.81 -9.81
N ARG A 285 16.64 -1.95 -10.99
CA ARG A 285 16.24 -3.24 -11.55
C ARG A 285 16.84 -3.35 -12.93
N TYR A 286 17.51 -4.46 -13.19
CA TYR A 286 17.86 -4.82 -14.55
C TYR A 286 16.58 -4.97 -15.37
N VAL A 287 16.57 -4.42 -16.59
CA VAL A 287 15.48 -4.68 -17.54
C VAL A 287 15.42 -6.19 -17.73
N GLY A 288 14.21 -6.74 -17.77
CA GLY A 288 13.98 -8.14 -18.12
C GLY A 288 14.36 -8.37 -19.58
N SER A 289 15.66 -8.44 -19.86
CA SER A 289 16.18 -9.06 -21.07
C SER A 289 15.91 -10.56 -20.88
N GLY A 290 14.69 -10.99 -21.21
CA GLY A 290 14.42 -12.40 -21.42
C GLY A 290 15.54 -12.93 -22.30
N ALA A 291 16.13 -14.07 -21.92
CA ALA A 291 17.10 -14.75 -22.75
C ALA A 291 16.47 -14.92 -24.15
N GLY A 292 16.85 -14.07 -25.12
CA GLY A 292 16.44 -14.20 -26.51
C GLY A 292 15.54 -13.14 -27.14
N ILE A 293 15.46 -11.89 -26.70
CA ILE A 293 14.89 -10.82 -27.54
C ILE A 293 15.85 -9.64 -27.66
N ASP A 294 16.45 -9.53 -28.85
CA ASP A 294 17.32 -8.46 -29.29
C ASP A 294 16.46 -7.19 -29.47
N PHE A 295 16.27 -6.44 -28.37
CA PHE A 295 15.81 -5.07 -28.49
C PHE A 295 16.83 -4.33 -29.32
N GLN A 296 16.37 -3.62 -30.35
CA GLN A 296 17.19 -2.82 -31.27
C GLN A 296 18.04 -1.80 -30.50
N ALA A 297 19.15 -2.25 -29.92
CA ALA A 297 20.22 -1.38 -29.46
C ALA A 297 20.70 -0.63 -30.69
N SER A 298 20.80 0.69 -30.59
CA SER A 298 21.38 1.52 -31.65
C SER A 298 22.75 0.90 -32.04
N PRO A 299 22.89 0.23 -33.21
CA PRO A 299 23.92 -0.81 -33.42
C PRO A 299 25.35 -0.31 -33.27
N GLY A 300 25.55 1.02 -33.33
CA GLY A 300 26.85 1.67 -33.17
C GLY A 300 27.36 1.71 -31.72
N ARG A 301 26.53 2.09 -30.74
CA ARG A 301 27.02 2.43 -29.38
C ARG A 301 27.48 1.19 -28.60
N THR A 302 26.69 0.13 -28.64
CA THR A 302 27.01 -1.13 -27.96
C THR A 302 28.24 -1.83 -28.57
N ASN A 303 28.39 -1.76 -29.90
CA ASN A 303 29.55 -2.33 -30.61
C ASN A 303 30.84 -1.55 -30.29
N VAL A 304 30.78 -0.22 -30.25
CA VAL A 304 31.89 0.63 -29.81
C VAL A 304 32.29 0.31 -28.37
N LEU A 305 31.32 0.17 -27.47
CA LEU A 305 31.58 -0.23 -26.08
C LEU A 305 32.26 -1.60 -26.01
N TYR A 306 31.75 -2.59 -26.75
CA TYR A 306 32.32 -3.94 -26.81
C TYR A 306 33.79 -3.91 -27.27
N ARG A 307 34.08 -3.22 -28.38
CA ARG A 307 35.44 -3.07 -28.91
C ARG A 307 36.38 -2.41 -27.88
N LYS A 308 35.93 -1.35 -27.22
CA LYS A 308 36.72 -0.65 -26.17
C LYS A 308 37.01 -1.54 -24.97
N MET A 309 36.01 -2.25 -24.46
CA MET A 309 36.19 -3.12 -23.31
C MET A 309 37.09 -4.30 -23.65
N ARG A 310 36.97 -4.87 -24.85
CA ARG A 310 37.86 -5.94 -25.32
C ARG A 310 39.31 -5.47 -25.42
N ASN A 311 39.55 -4.28 -25.99
CA ASN A 311 40.89 -3.71 -26.10
C ASN A 311 41.48 -3.33 -24.73
N ALA A 312 40.63 -3.02 -23.76
CA ALA A 312 41.01 -2.77 -22.37
C ALA A 312 41.12 -4.04 -21.50
N TYR A 313 41.07 -5.25 -22.09
CA TYR A 313 41.08 -6.54 -21.38
C TYR A 313 39.92 -6.73 -20.37
N LEU A 314 38.81 -6.04 -20.59
CA LEU A 314 37.59 -6.06 -19.77
C LEU A 314 36.46 -6.89 -20.39
N GLY A 315 36.75 -7.81 -21.30
CA GLY A 315 35.72 -8.59 -22.01
C GLY A 315 34.72 -9.31 -21.10
N SER A 316 35.14 -9.78 -19.92
CA SER A 316 34.26 -10.43 -18.92
C SER A 316 33.29 -9.47 -18.24
N GLN A 317 33.58 -8.16 -18.23
CA GLN A 317 32.75 -7.14 -17.61
C GLN A 317 31.77 -6.49 -18.60
N PHE A 318 31.87 -6.82 -19.88
CA PHE A 318 31.02 -6.24 -20.93
C PHE A 318 29.54 -6.53 -20.69
N GLU A 319 29.17 -7.80 -20.50
CA GLU A 319 27.77 -8.18 -20.39
C GLU A 319 27.08 -7.58 -19.16
N PRO A 320 27.67 -7.60 -17.94
CA PRO A 320 27.13 -6.87 -16.80
C PRO A 320 27.00 -5.36 -17.04
N LEU A 321 27.98 -4.73 -17.70
CA LEU A 321 27.92 -3.31 -17.98
C LEU A 321 26.86 -2.97 -19.04
N ARG A 322 26.69 -3.82 -20.06
CA ARG A 322 25.64 -3.69 -21.07
C ARG A 322 24.26 -3.76 -20.43
N MET A 323 24.01 -4.73 -19.56
CA MET A 323 22.74 -4.84 -18.83
C MET A 323 22.46 -3.60 -17.97
N ARG A 324 23.51 -3.03 -17.34
CA ARG A 324 23.37 -1.76 -16.60
C ARG A 324 23.09 -0.58 -17.52
N MET A 325 23.73 -0.54 -18.69
CA MET A 325 23.52 0.49 -19.70
C MET A 325 22.07 0.52 -20.17
N ASP A 326 21.53 -0.65 -20.55
CA ASP A 326 20.15 -0.78 -21.02
C ASP A 326 19.14 -0.40 -19.92
N ALA A 327 19.40 -0.79 -18.67
CA ALA A 327 18.57 -0.42 -17.53
C ALA A 327 18.65 1.07 -17.16
N ALA A 328 19.83 1.68 -17.28
CA ALA A 328 19.98 3.11 -17.08
C ALA A 328 19.27 3.91 -18.17
N ASP A 329 19.35 3.47 -19.43
CA ASP A 329 18.69 4.13 -20.56
C ASP A 329 17.16 4.11 -20.40
N GLN A 330 16.57 2.93 -20.15
CA GLN A 330 15.13 2.83 -19.86
C GLN A 330 14.72 3.70 -18.66
N ARG A 331 15.53 3.69 -17.60
CA ARG A 331 15.26 4.49 -16.40
C ARG A 331 15.31 6.00 -16.67
N LEU A 332 16.24 6.46 -17.51
CA LEU A 332 16.30 7.86 -17.94
C LEU A 332 15.10 8.20 -18.85
N MET A 333 14.66 7.30 -19.72
CA MET A 333 13.43 7.49 -20.51
C MET A 333 12.20 7.61 -19.60
N GLU A 334 12.02 6.69 -18.65
CA GLU A 334 10.94 6.76 -17.65
C GLU A 334 10.97 8.09 -16.91
N ARG A 335 12.16 8.56 -16.54
CA ARG A 335 12.35 9.84 -15.87
C ARG A 335 12.03 11.04 -16.77
N ALA A 336 12.38 10.98 -18.05
CA ALA A 336 12.02 11.99 -19.04
C ALA A 336 10.50 12.13 -19.20
N TYR A 337 9.77 11.02 -19.10
CA TYR A 337 8.30 11.05 -19.10
C TYR A 337 7.72 11.66 -17.83
N LEU A 338 8.34 11.44 -16.66
CA LEU A 338 7.82 11.90 -15.36
C LEU A 338 8.19 13.34 -15.01
N GLU A 339 9.38 13.78 -15.42
CA GLU A 339 9.97 15.06 -15.06
C GLU A 339 10.29 15.89 -16.32
N ALA A 340 9.41 15.88 -17.33
CA ALA A 340 9.66 16.44 -18.66
C ALA A 340 10.24 17.87 -18.64
N ASP A 341 9.70 18.75 -17.79
CA ASP A 341 10.12 20.16 -17.72
C ASP A 341 11.54 20.35 -17.15
N ASN A 342 12.01 19.41 -16.32
CA ASN A 342 13.32 19.49 -15.65
C ASN A 342 14.29 18.41 -16.12
N PHE A 343 13.87 17.51 -17.02
CA PHE A 343 14.64 16.34 -17.39
C PHE A 343 15.97 16.73 -18.03
N ASP A 344 15.99 17.76 -18.89
CA ASP A 344 17.23 18.23 -19.51
C ASP A 344 18.27 18.66 -18.46
N ALA A 345 17.84 19.35 -17.40
CA ALA A 345 18.74 19.75 -16.32
C ALA A 345 19.26 18.53 -15.53
N ILE A 346 18.37 17.58 -15.24
CA ILE A 346 18.70 16.34 -14.53
C ILE A 346 19.68 15.48 -15.33
N ALA A 347 19.37 15.23 -16.60
CA ALA A 347 20.17 14.46 -17.52
C ALA A 347 21.56 15.10 -17.69
N ASN A 348 21.62 16.41 -17.92
CA ASN A 348 22.89 17.13 -18.03
C ASN A 348 23.75 17.00 -16.76
N GLN A 349 23.15 17.16 -15.58
CA GLN A 349 23.87 17.05 -14.31
C GLN A 349 24.35 15.61 -14.05
N LEU A 350 23.53 14.59 -14.31
CA LEU A 350 23.92 13.17 -14.17
C LEU A 350 25.05 12.81 -15.13
N VAL A 351 24.87 13.11 -16.42
CA VAL A 351 25.84 12.82 -17.47
C VAL A 351 27.16 13.55 -17.21
N SER A 352 27.12 14.83 -16.84
CA SER A 352 28.32 15.62 -16.54
C SER A 352 29.05 15.09 -15.31
N THR A 353 28.32 14.76 -14.24
CA THR A 353 28.92 14.22 -13.02
C THR A 353 29.63 12.89 -13.30
N VAL A 354 28.96 11.95 -13.98
CA VAL A 354 29.55 10.66 -14.32
C VAL A 354 30.74 10.82 -15.27
N LEU A 355 30.64 11.71 -16.27
CA LEU A 355 31.73 11.95 -17.21
C LEU A 355 32.99 12.48 -16.54
N VAL A 356 32.86 13.44 -15.61
CA VAL A 356 34.00 13.98 -14.85
C VAL A 356 34.68 12.87 -14.07
N GLU A 357 33.93 12.06 -13.32
CA GLU A 357 34.53 10.95 -12.56
C GLU A 357 35.22 9.90 -13.46
N CYS A 358 34.65 9.62 -14.64
CA CYS A 358 35.25 8.72 -15.60
C CYS A 358 36.55 9.29 -16.19
N LYS A 359 36.58 10.59 -16.49
CA LYS A 359 37.77 11.29 -17.00
C LYS A 359 38.86 11.40 -15.95
N ASP A 360 38.51 11.65 -14.70
CA ASP A 360 39.45 11.67 -13.59
C ASP A 360 40.07 10.29 -13.37
N ALA A 361 39.27 9.22 -13.46
CA ALA A 361 39.79 7.85 -13.37
C ALA A 361 40.72 7.52 -14.56
N GLU A 362 40.37 7.94 -15.78
CA GLU A 362 41.21 7.80 -16.97
C GLU A 362 42.56 8.53 -16.79
N ALA A 363 42.53 9.76 -16.26
CA ALA A 363 43.72 10.58 -16.01
C ALA A 363 44.60 10.00 -14.89
N MET A 364 44.01 9.53 -13.79
CA MET A 364 44.76 8.91 -12.69
C MET A 364 45.43 7.60 -13.09
N ALA A 365 44.88 6.90 -14.09
CA ALA A 365 45.46 5.69 -14.63
C ALA A 365 46.43 5.95 -15.81
N PHE A 366 46.82 7.20 -16.06
CA PHE A 366 47.73 7.53 -17.17
C PHE A 366 49.11 6.88 -17.00
N ASP A 367 49.70 6.96 -15.79
CA ASP A 367 51.01 6.40 -15.47
C ASP A 367 50.96 4.90 -15.06
N HIS A 368 49.88 4.19 -15.42
CA HIS A 368 49.75 2.79 -15.03
C HIS A 368 50.84 1.94 -15.71
N PRO A 369 51.68 1.21 -14.94
CA PRO A 369 52.90 0.59 -15.45
C PRO A 369 52.67 -0.56 -16.44
N ASP A 370 51.50 -1.19 -16.39
CA ASP A 370 51.10 -2.25 -17.30
C ASP A 370 49.81 -1.89 -18.03
N GLU A 371 49.90 -1.84 -19.36
CA GLU A 371 48.80 -1.51 -20.26
C GLU A 371 47.68 -2.57 -20.21
N LYS A 372 48.01 -3.84 -19.92
CA LYS A 372 47.02 -4.92 -19.86
C LYS A 372 46.12 -4.85 -18.62
N THR A 373 46.63 -4.27 -17.53
CA THR A 373 45.89 -4.12 -16.26
C THR A 373 45.36 -2.71 -16.03
N ARG A 374 45.81 -1.73 -16.82
CA ARG A 374 45.32 -0.35 -16.81
C ARG A 374 43.79 -0.27 -16.90
N GLY A 375 43.18 -1.05 -17.79
CA GLY A 375 41.73 -1.01 -17.94
C GLY A 375 40.95 -1.55 -16.76
N LEU A 376 41.48 -2.58 -16.10
CA LEU A 376 40.93 -3.07 -14.84
C LEU A 376 41.06 -2.05 -13.71
N ALA A 377 42.16 -1.29 -13.66
CA ALA A 377 42.34 -0.23 -12.69
C ALA A 377 41.32 0.90 -12.87
N ILE A 378 41.12 1.37 -14.10
CA ILE A 378 40.10 2.38 -14.44
C ILE A 378 38.70 1.89 -14.07
N TYR A 379 38.36 0.65 -14.44
CA TYR A 379 37.04 0.07 -14.14
C TYR A 379 36.77 0.00 -12.63
N LYS A 380 37.72 -0.51 -11.84
CA LYS A 380 37.60 -0.58 -10.38
C LYS A 380 37.44 0.80 -9.74
N GLN A 381 38.19 1.78 -10.24
CA GLN A 381 38.14 3.14 -9.72
C GLN A 381 36.79 3.81 -10.01
N ILE A 382 36.26 3.65 -11.22
CA ILE A 382 34.92 4.13 -11.58
C ILE A 382 33.86 3.42 -10.71
N LEU A 383 33.94 2.10 -10.55
CA LEU A 383 33.03 1.35 -9.69
C LEU A 383 32.99 1.90 -8.25
N GLN A 384 34.15 2.21 -7.67
CA GLN A 384 34.26 2.77 -6.32
C GLN A 384 33.73 4.20 -6.25
N ARG A 385 34.04 5.04 -7.24
CA ARG A 385 33.56 6.43 -7.30
C ARG A 385 32.05 6.51 -7.43
N MET A 386 31.44 5.66 -8.27
CA MET A 386 29.98 5.58 -8.40
C MET A 386 29.32 5.08 -7.11
N ASP A 387 29.96 4.16 -6.38
CA ASP A 387 29.50 3.69 -5.06
C ASP A 387 29.50 4.83 -4.03
N ASN A 388 30.61 5.56 -3.96
CA ASN A 388 30.78 6.69 -3.05
C ASN A 388 29.81 7.82 -3.39
N LEU A 389 29.64 8.18 -4.67
CA LEU A 389 28.68 9.21 -5.08
C LEU A 389 27.25 8.86 -4.68
N ALA A 390 26.82 7.61 -4.92
CA ALA A 390 25.47 7.18 -4.58
C ALA A 390 25.20 7.16 -3.06
N ARG A 391 26.23 6.89 -2.24
CA ARG A 391 26.11 6.80 -0.78
C ARG A 391 26.34 8.13 -0.07
N ASP A 392 27.40 8.83 -0.46
CA ASP A 392 27.96 9.95 0.29
C ASP A 392 27.47 11.31 -0.26
N GLU A 393 27.12 11.39 -1.55
CA GLU A 393 26.58 12.60 -2.21
C GLU A 393 25.28 12.32 -3.02
N PRO A 394 24.24 11.71 -2.41
CA PRO A 394 23.08 11.22 -3.17
C PRO A 394 22.32 12.34 -3.89
N GLU A 395 22.24 13.56 -3.35
CA GLU A 395 21.53 14.67 -4.00
C GLU A 395 22.22 15.15 -5.30
N ARG A 396 23.55 15.09 -5.36
CA ARG A 396 24.33 15.52 -6.54
C ARG A 396 24.03 14.66 -7.78
N VAL A 397 23.61 13.42 -7.54
CA VAL A 397 23.23 12.44 -8.55
C VAL A 397 21.74 12.11 -8.49
N PHE A 398 20.91 13.01 -7.94
CA PHE A 398 19.45 12.84 -7.85
C PHE A 398 19.00 11.47 -7.31
N ARG A 399 19.75 10.96 -6.32
CA ARG A 399 19.57 9.69 -5.62
C ARG A 399 19.60 8.48 -6.55
N GLU A 400 20.28 8.60 -7.69
CA GLU A 400 20.47 7.48 -8.60
C GLU A 400 21.41 6.44 -7.98
N PRO A 401 21.04 5.15 -7.99
CA PRO A 401 21.88 4.09 -7.46
C PRO A 401 23.12 3.90 -8.32
N LYS A 402 24.18 3.36 -7.71
CA LYS A 402 25.45 3.03 -8.35
C LYS A 402 25.29 2.32 -9.70
N ASP A 403 24.39 1.36 -9.80
CA ASP A 403 24.20 0.60 -11.04
C ASP A 403 23.64 1.47 -12.18
N THR A 404 22.78 2.47 -11.89
CA THR A 404 22.37 3.47 -12.90
C THR A 404 23.57 4.29 -13.35
N LEU A 405 24.37 4.78 -12.40
CA LEU A 405 25.54 5.61 -12.70
C LEU A 405 26.59 4.84 -13.52
N MET A 406 26.79 3.55 -13.21
CA MET A 406 27.60 2.63 -14.01
C MET A 406 27.02 2.41 -15.41
N GLY A 407 25.70 2.33 -15.55
CA GLY A 407 25.04 2.26 -16.85
C GLY A 407 25.27 3.52 -17.70
N ILE A 408 25.21 4.71 -17.08
CA ILE A 408 25.54 5.99 -17.73
C ILE A 408 27.01 6.01 -18.18
N ALA A 409 27.93 5.49 -17.37
CA ALA A 409 29.33 5.33 -17.79
C ALA A 409 29.46 4.39 -19.01
N GLY A 410 28.66 3.33 -19.08
CA GLY A 410 28.54 2.48 -20.28
C GLY A 410 28.12 3.28 -21.52
N MET A 411 27.06 4.09 -21.40
CA MET A 411 26.54 4.93 -22.49
C MET A 411 27.60 5.93 -22.98
N LEU A 412 28.23 6.66 -22.06
CA LEU A 412 29.28 7.64 -22.34
C LEU A 412 30.49 7.03 -23.05
N SER A 413 30.89 5.82 -22.67
CA SER A 413 31.98 5.11 -23.33
C SER A 413 31.60 4.68 -24.75
N GLY A 414 30.37 4.18 -24.95
CA GLY A 414 29.82 3.86 -26.28
C GLY A 414 29.71 5.08 -27.21
N GLU A 415 29.52 6.28 -26.65
CA GLU A 415 29.52 7.57 -27.37
C GLU A 415 30.92 8.19 -27.56
N CYS A 416 31.98 7.46 -27.22
CA CYS A 416 33.35 7.97 -27.31
C CYS A 416 33.70 9.18 -26.46
N LYS A 417 32.98 9.39 -25.34
CA LYS A 417 33.32 10.47 -24.39
C LYS A 417 34.51 10.12 -23.49
N PHE A 418 34.73 8.84 -23.19
CA PHE A 418 35.94 8.36 -22.50
C PHE A 418 36.35 6.95 -22.94
N ALA A 419 37.54 6.50 -22.50
CA ALA A 419 38.09 5.18 -22.77
C ALA A 419 38.40 4.41 -21.48
N TRP A 420 38.24 3.09 -21.54
CA TRP A 420 38.60 2.18 -20.44
C TRP A 420 40.07 1.75 -20.51
N GLY A 421 40.88 2.29 -21.42
CA GLY A 421 42.22 1.81 -21.72
C GLY A 421 42.79 2.55 -22.92
N ALA A 422 43.66 1.92 -23.71
CA ALA A 422 44.16 2.51 -24.94
C ALA A 422 42.98 2.91 -25.88
N PRO A 423 42.99 4.11 -26.48
CA PRO A 423 41.99 4.52 -27.45
C PRO A 423 41.90 3.53 -28.62
N LEU A 424 40.73 3.40 -29.23
CA LEU A 424 40.60 2.69 -30.50
C LEU A 424 41.32 3.48 -31.60
N ASP A 425 42.16 2.82 -32.39
CA ASP A 425 42.74 3.43 -33.59
C ASP A 425 41.62 3.86 -34.55
N LYS A 426 41.78 5.04 -35.17
CA LYS A 426 40.71 5.68 -35.97
C LYS A 426 40.34 4.96 -37.27
N ASP A 427 41.00 3.85 -37.61
CA ASP A 427 40.82 3.13 -38.88
C ASP A 427 40.55 1.61 -38.71
N THR A 428 39.51 1.21 -37.95
CA THR A 428 38.93 -0.16 -38.00
C THR A 428 37.44 -0.25 -37.69
#